data_AF-I7GDR9-F1
#
_entry.id   AF-I7GDR9-F1
#
_cell.length_a   1.000
_cell.length_b   1.000
_cell.length_c   1.000
_cell.angle_alpha   90.00
_cell.angle_beta   90.00
_cell.angle_gamma   90.00
#
_symmetry.space_group_name_H-M   'P 1'
#
loop_
_entity.id
_entity.type
_entity.pdbx_description
1 polymer ?
#
loop_
_entity_poly.entity_id
_entity_poly.type
_entity_poly.pdbx_seq_one_letter_code
_entity_poly.pdbx_strand_id
1 'polypeptide(L)'
;MSSASDIFCDNENGPNFLFHNRGDGTFVDAAASAGVDDPHQHGRGVALADFNRDGKVDIVYGNWNGPHRLYLQMSAHGKARFRDIASPKFSMPSPVRTVITADFDNDQELEIFFNNIAYRSSSANRLFRVIRREHGDPLIEELNPGDALEPEGRGTGGVVTDFDGDGMLDLILSHGESMAQPLSVFRGNQGFNNNWLRVVPRTRFGAFARGAKVVLYTKKSGAHLRIIDGGSGYLCEMEPVAHFGLGKDEASSVEVTWPDGKMVSRNVASGEMNSVLEIPYPRDEDTLQNPAPLECGQGFSQQENGHCMDTNECIQFPFVCPRDKPVCVNTYGSYRCRTNKRCSRGYEPNEDGTACVGTLGQSPGPRPTARFPRPQAAGPRAGGWLRALTPACPGCSCCCSGFCLSLRGPSGLNPCSLQSPTQFCPLTMTVIPPSSTMVWQLLMWTMMGTLRSSWRGTMAPTWF
;
A
#
# COMPACT_ATOMS: atom_id res chain seq x y z
N MET A 1 -16.85 -11.63 -13.33
CA MET A 1 -16.68 -10.42 -12.48
C MET A 1 -16.73 -9.20 -13.40
N SER A 2 -16.94 -8.00 -12.88
CA SER A 2 -16.75 -6.78 -13.68
C SER A 2 -15.29 -6.72 -14.15
N SER A 3 -15.05 -6.34 -15.41
CA SER A 3 -13.71 -6.06 -15.94
C SER A 3 -13.24 -4.63 -15.62
N ALA A 4 -14.12 -3.80 -15.05
CA ALA A 4 -13.84 -2.41 -14.76
C ALA A 4 -12.97 -2.26 -13.50
N SER A 5 -12.00 -1.35 -13.55
CA SER A 5 -11.10 -1.05 -12.42
C SER A 5 -11.86 -0.43 -11.24
N ASP A 6 -11.62 -0.98 -10.05
CA ASP A 6 -11.94 -0.36 -8.76
C ASP A 6 -10.89 0.72 -8.42
N ILE A 7 -11.20 1.62 -7.48
CA ILE A 7 -10.28 2.67 -7.01
C ILE A 7 -10.11 2.56 -5.49
N PHE A 8 -8.88 2.43 -5.01
CA PHE A 8 -8.55 2.60 -3.59
C PHE A 8 -7.95 3.99 -3.35
N CYS A 9 -8.32 4.64 -2.26
CA CYS A 9 -7.78 5.94 -1.84
C CYS A 9 -7.46 5.88 -0.35
N ASP A 10 -6.19 6.04 0.01
CA ASP A 10 -5.79 6.31 1.38
C ASP A 10 -6.08 7.78 1.73
N ASN A 11 -6.55 8.05 2.96
CA ASN A 11 -7.06 9.37 3.34
C ASN A 11 -6.37 9.96 4.56
N GLU A 12 -6.18 11.28 4.54
CA GLU A 12 -5.80 12.03 5.73
C GLU A 12 -7.03 12.40 6.57
N ASN A 13 -6.93 12.22 7.89
CA ASN A 13 -7.96 12.66 8.85
C ASN A 13 -9.33 11.97 8.70
N GLY A 14 -9.36 10.73 8.20
CA GLY A 14 -10.59 9.96 8.01
C GLY A 14 -10.33 8.56 7.47
N PRO A 15 -11.38 7.74 7.28
CA PRO A 15 -11.25 6.42 6.69
C PRO A 15 -10.82 6.47 5.24
N ASN A 16 -10.06 5.47 4.81
CA ASN A 16 -9.76 5.19 3.41
C ASN A 16 -11.04 4.78 2.66
N PHE A 17 -11.05 4.94 1.34
CA PHE A 17 -12.13 4.48 0.47
C PHE A 17 -11.69 3.35 -0.45
N LEU A 18 -12.61 2.44 -0.75
CA LEU A 18 -12.46 1.43 -1.79
C LEU A 18 -13.70 1.50 -2.66
N PHE A 19 -13.64 2.32 -3.71
CA PHE A 19 -14.71 2.54 -4.66
C PHE A 19 -14.78 1.36 -5.62
N HIS A 20 -15.71 0.45 -5.35
CA HIS A 20 -16.03 -0.64 -6.26
C HIS A 20 -16.83 -0.12 -7.46
N ASN A 21 -16.33 -0.40 -8.66
CA ASN A 21 -16.88 0.06 -9.93
C ASN A 21 -18.02 -0.84 -10.40
N ARG A 22 -19.23 -0.27 -10.53
CA ARG A 22 -20.42 -1.02 -10.93
C ARG A 22 -20.51 -1.30 -12.44
N GLY A 23 -19.61 -0.74 -13.24
CA GLY A 23 -19.60 -0.87 -14.71
C GLY A 23 -20.59 0.04 -15.44
N ASP A 24 -21.40 0.83 -14.72
CA ASP A 24 -22.35 1.82 -15.25
C ASP A 24 -21.85 3.26 -15.13
N GLY A 25 -20.56 3.45 -14.82
CA GLY A 25 -19.95 4.73 -14.50
C GLY A 25 -20.18 5.20 -13.05
N THR A 26 -20.89 4.42 -12.23
CA THR A 26 -21.07 4.70 -10.80
C THR A 26 -20.21 3.78 -9.92
N PHE A 27 -19.88 4.27 -8.74
CA PHE A 27 -19.07 3.58 -7.75
C PHE A 27 -19.84 3.38 -6.45
N VAL A 28 -19.46 2.38 -5.66
CA VAL A 28 -19.89 2.19 -4.28
C VAL A 28 -18.70 2.04 -3.37
N ASP A 29 -18.64 2.81 -2.29
CA ASP A 29 -17.63 2.57 -1.26
C ASP A 29 -17.86 1.20 -0.59
N ALA A 30 -16.81 0.40 -0.59
CA ALA A 30 -16.75 -0.94 -0.04
C ALA A 30 -15.69 -1.05 1.08
N ALA A 31 -14.95 0.00 1.45
CA ALA A 31 -13.75 -0.07 2.30
C ALA A 31 -13.95 -0.84 3.61
N ALA A 32 -14.93 -0.43 4.42
CA ALA A 32 -15.28 -1.10 5.68
C ALA A 32 -15.79 -2.53 5.47
N SER A 33 -16.46 -2.79 4.34
CA SER A 33 -16.93 -4.13 3.97
C SER A 33 -15.82 -5.03 3.41
N ALA A 34 -14.69 -4.45 2.98
CA ALA A 34 -13.52 -5.16 2.49
C ALA A 34 -12.45 -5.36 3.58
N GLY A 35 -12.38 -4.44 4.56
CA GLY A 35 -11.46 -4.47 5.70
C GLY A 35 -10.26 -3.51 5.57
N VAL A 36 -10.39 -2.44 4.77
CA VAL A 36 -9.29 -1.51 4.41
C VAL A 36 -9.55 -0.05 4.78
N ASP A 37 -10.64 0.24 5.49
CA ASP A 37 -11.06 1.60 5.85
C ASP A 37 -10.16 2.31 6.87
N ASP A 38 -9.44 1.56 7.72
CA ASP A 38 -8.49 2.04 8.75
C ASP A 38 -8.84 3.43 9.37
N PRO A 39 -10.04 3.57 9.97
CA PRO A 39 -10.73 4.86 10.20
C PRO A 39 -10.09 5.82 11.22
N HIS A 40 -8.90 5.48 11.71
CA HIS A 40 -8.20 6.19 12.78
C HIS A 40 -6.73 6.51 12.42
N GLN A 41 -6.35 6.34 11.16
CA GLN A 41 -5.01 6.67 10.66
C GLN A 41 -5.06 7.80 9.63
N HIS A 42 -3.91 8.08 9.02
CA HIS A 42 -3.70 9.22 8.14
C HIS A 42 -2.86 8.75 6.95
N GLY A 43 -3.53 8.30 5.90
CA GLY A 43 -2.94 7.78 4.67
C GLY A 43 -1.88 8.70 4.06
N ARG A 44 -0.75 8.09 3.71
CA ARG A 44 0.42 8.70 3.08
C ARG A 44 1.09 7.74 2.11
N GLY A 45 0.55 7.69 0.90
CA GLY A 45 1.15 7.02 -0.23
C GLY A 45 0.81 5.54 -0.23
N VAL A 46 0.51 5.03 -1.42
CA VAL A 46 -0.02 3.69 -1.65
C VAL A 46 0.68 3.10 -2.86
N ALA A 47 0.90 1.80 -2.86
CA ALA A 47 1.32 1.06 -4.04
C ALA A 47 0.54 -0.26 -4.16
N LEU A 48 0.42 -0.74 -5.40
CA LEU A 48 -0.36 -1.92 -5.77
C LEU A 48 0.55 -2.97 -6.41
N ALA A 49 0.50 -4.19 -5.89
CA ALA A 49 1.34 -5.29 -6.37
C ALA A 49 0.65 -6.65 -6.15
N ASP A 50 1.31 -7.73 -6.56
CA ASP A 50 0.95 -9.11 -6.24
C ASP A 50 2.10 -9.69 -5.40
N PHE A 51 2.01 -9.57 -4.08
CA PHE A 51 3.12 -9.85 -3.17
C PHE A 51 3.24 -11.35 -2.83
N ASN A 52 2.19 -12.14 -3.04
CA ASN A 52 2.20 -13.59 -2.84
C ASN A 52 2.25 -14.39 -4.17
N ARG A 53 2.16 -13.70 -5.31
CA ARG A 53 2.02 -14.24 -6.68
C ARG A 53 0.79 -15.15 -6.81
N ASP A 54 -0.37 -14.66 -6.38
CA ASP A 54 -1.66 -15.35 -6.49
C ASP A 54 -2.62 -14.77 -7.54
N GLY A 55 -2.15 -13.80 -8.34
CA GLY A 55 -2.85 -13.22 -9.50
C GLY A 55 -3.82 -12.09 -9.15
N LYS A 56 -3.96 -11.78 -7.85
CA LYS A 56 -4.77 -10.69 -7.29
C LYS A 56 -3.93 -9.45 -6.99
N VAL A 57 -4.60 -8.35 -6.64
CA VAL A 57 -3.94 -7.06 -6.38
C VAL A 57 -4.02 -6.74 -4.90
N ASP A 58 -2.87 -6.86 -4.26
CA ASP A 58 -2.60 -6.49 -2.88
C ASP A 58 -2.36 -4.98 -2.74
N ILE A 59 -2.48 -4.47 -1.52
CA ILE A 59 -2.34 -3.04 -1.22
C ILE A 59 -1.29 -2.85 -0.12
N VAL A 60 -0.27 -2.03 -0.38
CA VAL A 60 0.62 -1.49 0.65
C VAL A 60 0.39 0.01 0.77
N TYR A 61 0.31 0.55 1.98
CA TYR A 61 0.27 2.01 2.16
C TYR A 61 0.88 2.48 3.48
N GLY A 62 1.30 3.74 3.46
CA GLY A 62 1.95 4.44 4.55
C GLY A 62 0.95 5.20 5.41
N ASN A 63 1.27 5.41 6.68
CA ASN A 63 0.43 6.16 7.62
C ASN A 63 1.28 7.19 8.35
N TRP A 64 0.84 8.45 8.39
CA TRP A 64 1.56 9.54 9.02
C TRP A 64 1.67 9.38 10.53
N ASN A 65 2.85 8.96 11.01
CA ASN A 65 3.06 8.62 12.43
C ASN A 65 2.03 7.60 12.97
N GLY A 66 1.45 6.81 12.07
CA GLY A 66 0.54 5.71 12.36
C GLY A 66 1.08 4.39 11.80
N PRO A 67 0.52 3.23 12.17
CA PRO A 67 1.06 1.94 11.76
C PRO A 67 0.89 1.69 10.26
N HIS A 68 1.97 1.33 9.56
CA HIS A 68 1.94 1.00 8.13
C HIS A 68 1.25 -0.35 7.86
N ARG A 69 0.72 -0.52 6.64
CA ARG A 69 -0.14 -1.66 6.28
C ARG A 69 0.37 -2.42 5.07
N LEU A 70 0.21 -3.73 5.09
CA LEU A 70 0.39 -4.60 3.92
C LEU A 70 -0.78 -5.58 3.86
N TYR A 71 -1.70 -5.37 2.93
CA TYR A 71 -2.95 -6.09 2.81
C TYR A 71 -2.91 -7.08 1.65
N LEU A 72 -3.01 -8.38 1.95
CA LEU A 72 -3.24 -9.39 0.91
C LEU A 72 -4.72 -9.45 0.49
N GLN A 73 -4.99 -9.53 -0.81
CA GLN A 73 -6.35 -9.66 -1.34
C GLN A 73 -6.85 -11.11 -1.26
N MET A 74 -7.88 -11.32 -0.46
CA MET A 74 -8.59 -12.59 -0.29
C MET A 74 -9.92 -12.56 -1.05
N SER A 75 -10.30 -13.68 -1.66
CA SER A 75 -11.63 -13.83 -2.29
C SER A 75 -12.56 -14.64 -1.40
N ALA A 76 -13.52 -13.98 -0.76
CA ALA A 76 -14.53 -14.64 0.08
C ALA A 76 -15.92 -14.47 -0.56
N HIS A 77 -16.55 -15.59 -0.94
CA HIS A 77 -17.89 -15.61 -1.56
C HIS A 77 -18.05 -14.66 -2.77
N GLY A 78 -17.02 -14.54 -3.62
CA GLY A 78 -17.02 -13.68 -4.79
C GLY A 78 -16.87 -12.18 -4.50
N LYS A 79 -16.54 -11.79 -3.26
CA LYS A 79 -16.18 -10.43 -2.87
C LYS A 79 -14.72 -10.33 -2.47
N ALA A 80 -14.11 -9.20 -2.78
CA ALA A 80 -12.80 -8.84 -2.25
C ALA A 80 -12.88 -8.62 -0.74
N ARG A 81 -11.93 -9.21 -0.03
CA ARG A 81 -11.62 -8.98 1.38
C ARG A 81 -10.11 -8.79 1.47
N PHE A 82 -9.64 -8.08 2.48
CA PHE A 82 -8.21 -7.86 2.66
C PHE A 82 -7.77 -8.30 4.05
N ARG A 83 -6.56 -8.86 4.15
CA ARG A 83 -5.95 -9.32 5.40
C ARG A 83 -4.61 -8.61 5.59
N ASP A 84 -4.50 -7.80 6.64
CA ASP A 84 -3.23 -7.17 7.02
C ASP A 84 -2.25 -8.27 7.47
N ILE A 85 -1.06 -8.28 6.87
CA ILE A 85 0.06 -9.17 7.18
C ILE A 85 1.29 -8.40 7.68
N ALA A 86 1.16 -7.08 7.90
CA ALA A 86 2.26 -6.25 8.37
C ALA A 86 2.88 -6.80 9.68
N SER A 87 4.19 -7.07 9.64
CA SER A 87 4.93 -7.47 10.83
C SER A 87 5.01 -6.33 11.86
N PRO A 88 5.30 -6.60 13.15
CA PRO A 88 5.49 -5.55 14.15
C PRO A 88 6.64 -4.57 13.82
N LYS A 89 7.62 -4.98 12.99
CA LYS A 89 8.65 -4.08 12.46
C LYS A 89 8.12 -3.23 11.31
N PHE A 90 7.41 -3.85 10.37
CA PHE A 90 6.86 -3.18 9.20
C PHE A 90 5.85 -2.09 9.59
N SER A 91 4.91 -2.45 10.46
CA SER A 91 3.88 -1.56 11.02
C SER A 91 4.39 -0.54 12.05
N MET A 92 5.71 -0.44 12.30
CA MET A 92 6.26 0.57 13.21
C MET A 92 5.99 1.99 12.66
N PRO A 93 5.30 2.88 13.40
CA PRO A 93 4.93 4.19 12.90
C PRO A 93 6.12 5.09 12.53
N SER A 94 5.99 5.83 11.43
CA SER A 94 6.98 6.83 10.99
C SER A 94 6.33 7.97 10.18
N PRO A 95 6.97 9.15 10.01
CA PRO A 95 6.42 10.26 9.25
C PRO A 95 6.61 10.06 7.74
N VAL A 96 5.92 9.05 7.20
CA VAL A 96 6.01 8.64 5.80
C VAL A 96 5.30 9.60 4.85
N ARG A 97 5.82 9.68 3.63
CA ARG A 97 5.32 10.52 2.53
C ARG A 97 4.93 9.70 1.31
N THR A 98 5.75 8.72 0.98
CA THR A 98 5.66 7.94 -0.26
C THR A 98 5.96 6.49 0.04
N VAL A 99 5.26 5.59 -0.64
CA VAL A 99 5.46 4.15 -0.56
C VAL A 99 5.80 3.66 -1.96
N ILE A 100 6.98 3.10 -2.09
CA ILE A 100 7.54 2.68 -3.38
C ILE A 100 7.60 1.16 -3.41
N THR A 101 7.06 0.53 -4.45
CA THR A 101 7.24 -0.90 -4.71
C THR A 101 8.07 -1.11 -5.96
N ALA A 102 9.17 -1.84 -5.84
CA ALA A 102 10.12 -2.09 -6.92
C ALA A 102 10.84 -3.42 -6.73
N ASP A 103 11.41 -3.96 -7.80
CA ASP A 103 12.32 -5.12 -7.77
C ASP A 103 13.73 -4.54 -8.06
N PHE A 104 14.46 -4.15 -7.01
CA PHE A 104 15.64 -3.29 -7.16
C PHE A 104 16.90 -4.06 -7.59
N ASP A 105 17.01 -5.35 -7.25
CA ASP A 105 18.13 -6.22 -7.65
C ASP A 105 17.70 -7.26 -8.71
N ASN A 106 16.57 -7.05 -9.37
CA ASN A 106 16.04 -7.91 -10.42
C ASN A 106 15.91 -9.39 -9.99
N ASP A 107 15.67 -9.68 -8.71
CA ASP A 107 15.70 -11.02 -8.11
C ASP A 107 14.37 -11.77 -8.15
N GLN A 108 13.31 -11.12 -8.63
CA GLN A 108 11.89 -11.53 -8.72
C GLN A 108 11.02 -11.23 -7.49
N GLU A 109 11.59 -10.93 -6.33
CA GLU A 109 10.83 -10.47 -5.17
C GLU A 109 10.55 -8.96 -5.29
N LEU A 110 9.69 -8.43 -4.43
CA LEU A 110 9.39 -6.99 -4.39
C LEU A 110 9.87 -6.38 -3.10
N GLU A 111 10.61 -5.29 -3.23
CA GLU A 111 10.88 -4.36 -2.15
C GLU A 111 9.73 -3.36 -1.96
N ILE A 112 9.56 -2.93 -0.71
CA ILE A 112 8.77 -1.79 -0.29
C ILE A 112 9.73 -0.78 0.35
N PHE A 113 9.85 0.41 -0.22
CA PHE A 113 10.60 1.52 0.35
C PHE A 113 9.66 2.61 0.88
N PHE A 114 9.82 2.95 2.16
CA PHE A 114 9.12 4.05 2.82
C PHE A 114 10.01 5.28 2.85
N ASN A 115 9.62 6.33 2.10
CA ASN A 115 10.26 7.63 2.19
C ASN A 115 9.67 8.46 3.33
N ASN A 116 10.54 8.85 4.26
CA ASN A 116 10.20 9.59 5.48
C ASN A 116 10.70 11.04 5.43
N ILE A 117 10.09 11.90 6.26
CA ILE A 117 10.47 13.31 6.39
C ILE A 117 10.93 13.66 7.82
N ALA A 118 12.21 14.00 7.96
CA ALA A 118 12.80 14.47 9.21
C ALA A 118 12.45 15.95 9.49
N TYR A 119 11.42 16.22 10.30
CA TYR A 119 11.06 17.60 10.67
C TYR A 119 11.92 18.19 11.78
N ARG A 120 11.80 17.62 12.99
CA ARG A 120 12.38 18.08 14.27
C ARG A 120 13.38 17.08 14.88
N SER A 121 13.38 15.86 14.35
CA SER A 121 14.19 14.73 14.79
C SER A 121 14.46 13.86 13.58
N SER A 122 15.53 13.07 13.67
CA SER A 122 15.85 11.99 12.74
C SER A 122 14.63 11.13 12.40
N SER A 123 14.46 10.78 11.14
CA SER A 123 13.38 9.92 10.64
C SER A 123 13.84 9.24 9.35
N ALA A 124 14.70 8.24 9.51
CA ALA A 124 15.29 7.49 8.40
C ALA A 124 14.24 6.82 7.51
N ASN A 125 14.54 6.76 6.21
CA ASN A 125 13.82 5.92 5.26
C ASN A 125 14.00 4.43 5.62
N ARG A 126 13.10 3.57 5.13
CA ARG A 126 13.11 2.13 5.46
C ARG A 126 12.85 1.30 4.22
N LEU A 127 13.56 0.19 4.08
CA LEU A 127 13.44 -0.75 2.97
C LEU A 127 13.05 -2.13 3.50
N PHE A 128 12.13 -2.80 2.82
CA PHE A 128 11.70 -4.16 3.17
C PHE A 128 11.63 -5.02 1.92
N ARG A 129 12.12 -6.26 1.96
CA ARG A 129 11.85 -7.27 0.92
C ARG A 129 10.65 -8.12 1.34
N VAL A 130 9.73 -8.35 0.40
CA VAL A 130 8.58 -9.24 0.57
C VAL A 130 8.89 -10.54 -0.17
N ILE A 131 9.38 -11.53 0.57
CA ILE A 131 9.85 -12.82 0.03
C ILE A 131 8.68 -13.79 -0.04
N ARG A 132 8.31 -14.23 -1.24
CA ARG A 132 7.32 -15.27 -1.47
C ARG A 132 7.67 -16.56 -0.70
N ARG A 133 6.68 -17.17 -0.05
CA ARG A 133 6.80 -18.53 0.48
C ARG A 133 5.87 -19.48 -0.24
N GLU A 134 6.38 -20.67 -0.55
CA GLU A 134 5.52 -21.77 -0.96
C GLU A 134 4.56 -22.12 0.19
N HIS A 135 3.27 -22.09 -0.13
CA HIS A 135 2.18 -22.48 0.77
C HIS A 135 2.01 -21.66 2.06
N GLY A 136 2.37 -20.38 2.10
CA GLY A 136 2.06 -19.49 3.22
C GLY A 136 2.16 -18.00 2.88
N ASP A 137 1.81 -17.14 3.83
CA ASP A 137 2.01 -15.68 3.71
C ASP A 137 3.48 -15.37 3.38
N PRO A 138 3.80 -14.34 2.59
CA PRO A 138 5.19 -13.96 2.34
C PRO A 138 5.91 -13.55 3.64
N LEU A 139 7.24 -13.64 3.65
CA LEU A 139 8.08 -13.10 4.72
C LEU A 139 8.39 -11.64 4.42
N ILE A 140 8.35 -10.80 5.45
CA ILE A 140 8.70 -9.37 5.36
C ILE A 140 10.02 -9.19 6.09
N GLU A 141 11.11 -9.02 5.34
CA GLU A 141 12.46 -8.79 5.85
C GLU A 141 12.81 -7.30 5.75
N GLU A 142 13.39 -6.72 6.81
CA GLU A 142 13.85 -5.32 6.81
C GLU A 142 15.30 -5.26 6.32
N LEU A 143 15.54 -4.56 5.22
CA LEU A 143 16.84 -4.40 4.60
C LEU A 143 17.48 -3.06 5.00
N ASN A 144 18.80 -2.97 4.86
CA ASN A 144 19.51 -1.70 5.00
C ASN A 144 19.52 -0.97 3.64
N PRO A 145 18.86 0.20 3.50
CA PRO A 145 18.88 0.99 2.26
C PRO A 145 20.22 1.68 1.95
N GLY A 146 21.24 1.55 2.82
CA GLY A 146 22.56 2.15 2.61
C GLY A 146 22.49 3.67 2.66
N ASP A 147 23.03 4.36 1.66
CA ASP A 147 23.02 5.83 1.60
C ASP A 147 21.58 6.39 1.52
N ALA A 148 20.63 5.63 0.97
CA ALA A 148 19.22 5.99 0.91
C ALA A 148 18.51 5.95 2.29
N LEU A 149 19.22 5.61 3.38
CA LEU A 149 18.70 5.70 4.75
C LEU A 149 18.30 7.14 5.14
N GLU A 150 19.03 8.14 4.64
CA GLU A 150 18.82 9.59 4.86
C GLU A 150 18.13 9.98 6.19
N PRO A 151 18.76 9.73 7.36
CA PRO A 151 18.15 9.99 8.66
C PRO A 151 17.64 11.44 8.86
N GLU A 152 18.31 12.41 8.25
CA GLU A 152 17.94 13.84 8.29
C GLU A 152 17.34 14.34 6.95
N GLY A 153 16.91 13.41 6.09
CA GLY A 153 16.26 13.70 4.81
C GLY A 153 14.87 14.30 5.00
N ARG A 154 14.60 15.42 4.33
CA ARG A 154 13.27 16.05 4.31
C ARG A 154 12.51 15.63 3.05
N GLY A 155 12.40 14.31 2.87
CA GLY A 155 11.80 13.69 1.70
C GLY A 155 10.39 14.22 1.45
N THR A 156 10.10 14.65 0.23
CA THR A 156 8.79 15.17 -0.17
C THR A 156 8.00 14.23 -1.04
N GLY A 157 8.71 13.36 -1.78
CA GLY A 157 8.21 12.43 -2.80
C GLY A 157 9.39 11.67 -3.42
N GLY A 158 9.14 10.51 -4.00
CA GLY A 158 10.18 9.70 -4.64
C GLY A 158 9.64 8.91 -5.83
N VAL A 159 10.53 8.54 -6.75
CA VAL A 159 10.21 7.76 -7.95
C VAL A 159 11.27 6.68 -8.18
N VAL A 160 10.83 5.56 -8.77
CA VAL A 160 11.72 4.54 -9.32
C VAL A 160 11.62 4.51 -10.83
N THR A 161 12.77 4.40 -11.49
CA THR A 161 12.92 4.28 -12.94
C THR A 161 14.32 3.76 -13.23
N ASP A 162 14.49 2.99 -14.30
CA ASP A 162 15.81 2.73 -14.88
C ASP A 162 16.17 4.00 -15.68
N PHE A 163 17.03 4.85 -15.09
CA PHE A 163 17.26 6.24 -15.53
C PHE A 163 18.45 6.36 -16.48
N ASP A 164 19.48 5.52 -16.34
CA ASP A 164 20.62 5.48 -17.25
C ASP A 164 20.52 4.40 -18.35
N GLY A 165 19.51 3.53 -18.30
CA GLY A 165 19.16 2.57 -19.35
C GLY A 165 19.89 1.23 -19.24
N ASP A 166 20.43 0.89 -18.07
CA ASP A 166 21.12 -0.38 -17.82
C ASP A 166 20.18 -1.53 -17.40
N GLY A 167 18.93 -1.20 -17.04
CA GLY A 167 17.89 -2.15 -16.64
C GLY A 167 17.79 -2.42 -15.13
N MET A 168 18.62 -1.77 -14.32
CA MET A 168 18.47 -1.69 -12.88
C MET A 168 17.58 -0.49 -12.53
N LEU A 169 16.73 -0.61 -11.51
CA LEU A 169 15.91 0.52 -11.07
C LEU A 169 16.70 1.46 -10.16
N ASP A 170 16.78 2.73 -10.55
CA ASP A 170 17.28 3.81 -9.73
C ASP A 170 16.18 4.37 -8.83
N LEU A 171 16.54 4.74 -7.60
CA LEU A 171 15.68 5.46 -6.67
C LEU A 171 16.03 6.94 -6.67
N ILE A 172 15.08 7.79 -7.05
CA ILE A 172 15.23 9.24 -7.06
C ILE A 172 14.34 9.83 -5.97
N LEU A 173 14.95 10.52 -5.00
CA LEU A 173 14.25 11.18 -3.89
C LEU A 173 14.28 12.70 -4.05
N SER A 174 13.10 13.32 -3.92
CA SER A 174 12.93 14.76 -3.82
C SER A 174 12.86 15.19 -2.36
N HIS A 175 13.37 16.39 -2.09
CA HIS A 175 13.33 17.04 -0.79
C HIS A 175 12.98 18.52 -0.99
N GLY A 176 12.65 19.24 0.09
CA GLY A 176 12.63 20.71 0.02
C GLY A 176 11.50 21.41 0.78
N GLU A 177 10.45 20.71 1.20
CA GLU A 177 9.25 21.34 1.80
C GLU A 177 9.57 22.17 3.06
N SER A 178 10.48 21.69 3.91
CA SER A 178 10.81 22.35 5.19
C SER A 178 12.15 23.08 5.19
N MET A 179 13.05 22.74 4.27
CA MET A 179 14.38 23.34 4.14
C MET A 179 14.99 22.91 2.79
N ALA A 180 15.79 23.76 2.16
CA ALA A 180 16.50 23.41 0.93
C ALA A 180 17.47 22.22 1.17
N GLN A 181 17.30 21.18 0.36
CA GLN A 181 18.16 20.00 0.24
C GLN A 181 18.26 19.62 -1.24
N PRO A 182 19.38 19.03 -1.70
CA PRO A 182 19.52 18.58 -3.09
C PRO A 182 18.65 17.36 -3.38
N LEU A 183 18.35 17.11 -4.66
CA LEU A 183 17.82 15.82 -5.12
C LEU A 183 18.84 14.72 -4.84
N SER A 184 18.40 13.58 -4.32
CA SER A 184 19.24 12.38 -4.18
C SER A 184 18.89 11.34 -5.25
N VAL A 185 19.91 10.70 -5.83
CA VAL A 185 19.77 9.60 -6.80
C VAL A 185 20.61 8.44 -6.30
N PHE A 186 19.97 7.30 -6.08
CA PHE A 186 20.59 6.07 -5.59
C PHE A 186 20.45 4.97 -6.63
N ARG A 187 21.53 4.25 -6.88
CA ARG A 187 21.57 3.16 -7.86
C ARG A 187 21.68 1.81 -7.16
N GLY A 188 21.07 0.78 -7.72
CA GLY A 188 21.26 -0.60 -7.27
C GLY A 188 22.74 -1.00 -7.27
N ASN A 189 23.16 -1.81 -6.30
CA ASN A 189 24.53 -2.34 -6.21
C ASN A 189 24.61 -3.88 -6.27
N GLN A 190 23.47 -4.52 -6.54
CA GLN A 190 23.26 -5.95 -6.68
C GLN A 190 22.37 -6.19 -7.90
N GLY A 191 22.28 -7.42 -8.39
CA GLY A 191 21.34 -7.75 -9.46
C GLY A 191 21.81 -7.55 -10.91
N PHE A 192 22.92 -6.87 -11.18
CA PHE A 192 23.41 -6.54 -12.54
C PHE A 192 23.51 -7.71 -13.56
N ASN A 193 23.61 -8.95 -13.09
CA ASN A 193 23.68 -10.14 -13.95
C ASN A 193 22.32 -10.86 -14.08
N ASN A 194 21.24 -10.31 -13.51
CA ASN A 194 19.90 -10.86 -13.57
C ASN A 194 19.20 -10.40 -14.85
N ASN A 195 18.33 -11.26 -15.35
CA ASN A 195 17.46 -10.91 -16.45
C ASN A 195 16.38 -9.93 -15.96
N TRP A 196 15.90 -9.09 -16.86
CA TRP A 196 14.81 -8.14 -16.62
C TRP A 196 13.97 -7.94 -17.89
N LEU A 197 12.80 -7.34 -17.72
CA LEU A 197 11.96 -6.89 -18.83
C LEU A 197 11.13 -5.68 -18.38
N ARG A 198 11.07 -4.64 -19.21
CA ARG A 198 10.21 -3.46 -18.97
C ARG A 198 9.08 -3.46 -20.01
N VAL A 199 7.84 -3.26 -19.57
CA VAL A 199 6.66 -3.29 -20.46
C VAL A 199 5.91 -1.96 -20.38
N VAL A 200 5.72 -1.33 -21.53
CA VAL A 200 5.13 0.01 -21.69
C VAL A 200 3.80 -0.11 -22.44
N PRO A 201 2.67 -0.29 -21.75
CA PRO A 201 1.37 -0.35 -22.42
C PRO A 201 0.93 1.05 -22.84
N ARG A 202 0.55 1.20 -24.11
CA ARG A 202 0.05 2.45 -24.69
C ARG A 202 -1.48 2.44 -24.76
N THR A 203 -2.08 3.62 -24.71
CA THR A 203 -3.51 3.84 -25.00
C THR A 203 -3.75 3.94 -26.51
N ARG A 204 -5.02 3.96 -26.94
CA ARG A 204 -5.43 4.20 -28.34
C ARG A 204 -4.80 5.45 -28.97
N PHE A 205 -4.42 6.44 -28.16
CA PHE A 205 -3.84 7.72 -28.60
C PHE A 205 -2.34 7.86 -28.28
N GLY A 206 -1.65 6.77 -27.92
CA GLY A 206 -0.20 6.76 -27.68
C GLY A 206 0.26 7.28 -26.30
N ALA A 207 -0.63 7.84 -25.49
CA ALA A 207 -0.34 8.11 -24.08
C ALA A 207 -0.13 6.79 -23.30
N PHE A 208 0.57 6.83 -22.17
CA PHE A 208 0.76 5.65 -21.32
C PHE A 208 -0.57 5.17 -20.69
N ALA A 209 -0.76 3.85 -20.60
CA ALA A 209 -2.00 3.24 -20.14
C ALA A 209 -2.05 3.08 -18.61
N ARG A 210 -2.22 4.19 -17.89
CA ARG A 210 -2.55 4.19 -16.45
C ARG A 210 -3.81 3.32 -16.20
N GLY A 211 -3.78 2.51 -15.15
CA GLY A 211 -4.79 1.51 -14.80
C GLY A 211 -4.66 0.16 -15.52
N ALA A 212 -3.71 -0.02 -16.45
CA ALA A 212 -3.52 -1.30 -17.13
C ALA A 212 -2.94 -2.38 -16.20
N LYS A 213 -3.44 -3.61 -16.35
CA LYS A 213 -2.88 -4.83 -15.74
C LYS A 213 -1.86 -5.42 -16.71
N VAL A 214 -0.63 -5.66 -16.26
CA VAL A 214 0.39 -6.36 -17.05
C VAL A 214 0.76 -7.66 -16.33
N VAL A 215 0.54 -8.79 -17.00
CA VAL A 215 0.96 -10.12 -16.55
C VAL A 215 2.09 -10.60 -17.45
N LEU A 216 3.24 -10.91 -16.86
CA LEU A 216 4.36 -11.53 -17.55
C LEU A 216 4.46 -13.00 -17.13
N TYR A 217 4.35 -13.90 -18.09
CA TYR A 217 4.54 -15.33 -17.88
C TYR A 217 6.00 -15.69 -18.13
N THR A 218 6.55 -16.54 -17.27
CA THR A 218 7.94 -16.98 -17.30
C THR A 218 8.04 -18.49 -17.46
N LYS A 219 9.20 -18.96 -17.93
CA LYS A 219 9.40 -20.39 -18.23
C LYS A 219 9.42 -21.29 -16.99
N LYS A 220 9.72 -20.76 -15.80
CA LYS A 220 9.87 -21.55 -14.55
C LYS A 220 9.15 -20.93 -13.35
N SER A 221 9.24 -19.62 -13.16
CA SER A 221 8.71 -18.92 -11.98
C SER A 221 7.19 -18.68 -12.01
N GLY A 222 6.54 -18.90 -13.16
CA GLY A 222 5.11 -18.72 -13.37
C GLY A 222 4.75 -17.30 -13.81
N ALA A 223 3.60 -16.80 -13.35
CA ALA A 223 3.09 -15.48 -13.70
C ALA A 223 3.53 -14.40 -12.70
N HIS A 224 3.91 -13.23 -13.22
CA HIS A 224 4.25 -12.04 -12.47
C HIS A 224 3.28 -10.93 -12.85
N LEU A 225 2.72 -10.23 -11.86
CA LEU A 225 1.73 -9.18 -12.05
C LEU A 225 2.30 -7.81 -11.66
N ARG A 226 2.08 -6.82 -12.52
CA ARG A 226 2.26 -5.38 -12.25
C ARG A 226 1.00 -4.61 -12.66
N ILE A 227 0.68 -3.56 -11.93
CA ILE A 227 -0.36 -2.59 -12.27
C ILE A 227 0.35 -1.30 -12.66
N ILE A 228 -0.07 -0.68 -13.77
CA ILE A 228 0.38 0.68 -14.10
C ILE A 228 -0.44 1.66 -13.26
N ASP A 229 -0.09 1.85 -11.98
CA ASP A 229 -0.75 2.85 -11.14
C ASP A 229 -0.57 4.28 -11.69
N GLY A 230 -1.40 5.21 -11.24
CA GLY A 230 -1.32 6.64 -11.57
C GLY A 230 -1.01 7.51 -10.36
N GLY A 231 -0.36 6.96 -9.34
CA GLY A 231 -0.14 7.64 -8.07
C GLY A 231 0.41 6.67 -7.04
N SER A 232 1.58 7.00 -6.51
CA SER A 232 2.39 6.13 -5.65
C SER A 232 2.85 6.81 -4.35
N GLY A 233 2.53 8.09 -4.17
CA GLY A 233 2.93 8.84 -2.99
C GLY A 233 2.29 10.21 -2.91
N TYR A 234 2.49 10.84 -1.76
CA TYR A 234 2.10 12.22 -1.56
C TYR A 234 2.94 13.13 -2.48
N LEU A 235 2.31 13.77 -3.46
CA LEU A 235 2.93 14.67 -4.46
C LEU A 235 3.93 14.00 -5.42
N CYS A 236 3.83 12.69 -5.67
CA CYS A 236 4.63 12.00 -6.68
C CYS A 236 3.88 10.86 -7.39
N GLU A 237 4.42 10.43 -8.52
CA GLU A 237 3.83 9.45 -9.45
C GLU A 237 4.94 8.55 -9.99
N MET A 238 4.73 7.23 -10.07
CA MET A 238 5.73 6.33 -10.66
C MET A 238 5.82 6.45 -12.17
N GLU A 239 6.96 6.03 -12.72
CA GLU A 239 7.09 5.77 -14.14
C GLU A 239 5.95 4.82 -14.60
N PRO A 240 5.23 5.12 -15.70
CA PRO A 240 4.14 4.28 -16.20
C PRO A 240 4.62 3.02 -16.94
N VAL A 241 5.49 2.24 -16.31
CA VAL A 241 6.17 1.08 -16.89
C VAL A 241 6.10 -0.10 -15.92
N ALA A 242 5.66 -1.26 -16.41
CA ALA A 242 5.70 -2.50 -15.66
C ALA A 242 7.11 -3.08 -15.73
N HIS A 243 7.90 -2.90 -14.67
CA HIS A 243 9.21 -3.51 -14.52
C HIS A 243 9.13 -4.91 -13.90
N PHE A 244 9.86 -5.85 -14.49
CA PHE A 244 9.98 -7.23 -14.04
C PHE A 244 11.46 -7.61 -13.91
N GLY A 245 11.92 -7.81 -12.68
CA GLY A 245 13.11 -8.61 -12.44
C GLY A 245 12.79 -10.09 -12.64
N LEU A 246 13.70 -10.81 -13.28
CA LEU A 246 13.52 -12.19 -13.70
C LEU A 246 14.61 -13.12 -13.15
N GLY A 247 15.60 -12.61 -12.42
CA GLY A 247 16.66 -13.41 -11.82
C GLY A 247 17.46 -14.16 -12.88
N LYS A 248 17.30 -15.49 -12.96
CA LYS A 248 17.87 -16.37 -14.01
C LYS A 248 16.80 -17.07 -14.86
N ASP A 249 15.56 -16.61 -14.79
CA ASP A 249 14.48 -17.09 -15.63
C ASP A 249 14.31 -16.23 -16.89
N GLU A 250 13.48 -16.70 -17.81
CA GLU A 250 13.16 -16.01 -19.06
C GLU A 250 11.65 -15.82 -19.17
N ALA A 251 11.24 -14.67 -19.72
CA ALA A 251 9.86 -14.47 -20.14
C ALA A 251 9.51 -15.42 -21.29
N SER A 252 8.25 -15.87 -21.32
CA SER A 252 7.69 -16.67 -22.42
C SER A 252 6.59 -15.91 -23.14
N SER A 253 5.70 -15.23 -22.41
CA SER A 253 4.66 -14.37 -22.97
C SER A 253 4.28 -13.22 -22.04
N VAL A 254 3.73 -12.16 -22.61
CA VAL A 254 3.18 -11.01 -21.90
C VAL A 254 1.71 -10.81 -22.28
N GLU A 255 0.89 -10.51 -21.28
CA GLU A 255 -0.52 -10.15 -21.42
C GLU A 255 -0.76 -8.77 -20.80
N VAL A 256 -1.46 -7.91 -21.54
CA VAL A 256 -1.87 -6.57 -21.08
C VAL A 256 -3.39 -6.50 -21.14
N THR A 257 -4.01 -6.07 -20.04
CA THR A 257 -5.44 -5.74 -19.96
C THR A 257 -5.59 -4.24 -19.67
N TRP A 258 -6.40 -3.54 -20.45
CA TRP A 258 -6.70 -2.12 -20.28
C TRP A 258 -7.94 -1.91 -19.38
N PRO A 259 -8.14 -0.71 -18.78
CA PRO A 259 -9.28 -0.43 -17.90
C PRO A 259 -10.68 -0.60 -18.52
N ASP A 260 -10.78 -0.62 -19.85
CA ASP A 260 -12.01 -0.89 -20.60
C ASP A 260 -12.29 -2.39 -20.80
N GLY A 261 -11.40 -3.26 -20.31
CA GLY A 261 -11.47 -4.71 -20.48
C GLY A 261 -10.92 -5.23 -21.80
N LYS A 262 -10.40 -4.38 -22.71
CA LYS A 262 -9.64 -4.88 -23.86
C LYS A 262 -8.34 -5.55 -23.39
N MET A 263 -7.86 -6.53 -24.16
CA MET A 263 -6.71 -7.35 -23.80
C MET A 263 -5.87 -7.70 -25.03
N VAL A 264 -4.56 -7.85 -24.85
CA VAL A 264 -3.59 -8.34 -25.84
C VAL A 264 -2.62 -9.29 -25.15
N SER A 265 -2.38 -10.45 -25.74
CA SER A 265 -1.37 -11.42 -25.27
C SER A 265 -0.40 -11.73 -26.42
N ARG A 266 0.92 -11.77 -26.17
CA ARG A 266 1.94 -12.15 -27.17
C ARG A 266 3.11 -12.91 -26.56
N ASN A 267 3.78 -13.73 -27.36
CA ASN A 267 5.07 -14.33 -26.98
C ASN A 267 6.15 -13.24 -26.86
N VAL A 268 7.10 -13.47 -25.96
CA VAL A 268 8.34 -12.69 -25.82
C VAL A 268 9.48 -13.52 -26.42
N ALA A 269 10.17 -12.99 -27.43
CA ALA A 269 11.29 -13.67 -28.05
C ALA A 269 12.55 -13.61 -27.17
N SER A 270 13.44 -14.60 -27.28
CA SER A 270 14.70 -14.60 -26.51
C SER A 270 15.58 -13.36 -26.76
N GLY A 271 15.52 -12.77 -27.96
CA GLY A 271 16.20 -11.50 -28.29
C GLY A 271 15.50 -10.24 -27.80
N GLU A 272 14.33 -10.35 -27.18
CA GLU A 272 13.59 -9.26 -26.52
C GLU A 272 13.85 -9.22 -25.00
N MET A 273 14.57 -10.20 -24.45
CA MET A 273 15.00 -10.21 -23.04
C MET A 273 15.93 -9.03 -22.75
N ASN A 274 15.86 -8.49 -21.52
CA ASN A 274 16.68 -7.36 -21.07
C ASN A 274 16.47 -6.12 -21.97
N SER A 275 15.21 -5.82 -22.27
CA SER A 275 14.79 -4.70 -23.11
C SER A 275 13.44 -4.11 -22.70
N VAL A 276 13.07 -2.99 -23.34
CA VAL A 276 11.81 -2.29 -23.14
C VAL A 276 10.83 -2.65 -24.27
N LEU A 277 9.68 -3.23 -23.92
CA LEU A 277 8.63 -3.63 -24.86
C LEU A 277 7.47 -2.63 -24.82
N GLU A 278 7.27 -1.89 -25.91
CA GLU A 278 6.05 -1.12 -26.10
C GLU A 278 4.91 -2.03 -26.60
N ILE A 279 3.78 -2.03 -25.88
CA ILE A 279 2.59 -2.79 -26.26
C ILE A 279 1.48 -1.81 -26.68
N PRO A 280 1.10 -1.75 -27.97
CA PRO A 280 0.06 -0.86 -28.44
C PRO A 280 -1.33 -1.33 -27.98
N TYR A 281 -2.26 -0.38 -27.85
CA TYR A 281 -3.68 -0.68 -27.62
C TYR A 281 -4.29 -1.42 -28.82
N PRO A 282 -5.07 -2.50 -28.60
CA PRO A 282 -5.64 -3.31 -29.68
C PRO A 282 -6.65 -2.55 -30.54
N ARG A 283 -6.48 -2.65 -31.86
CA ARG A 283 -7.44 -2.14 -32.85
C ARG A 283 -8.52 -3.18 -33.07
N ASP A 284 -9.69 -2.73 -33.54
CA ASP A 284 -10.87 -3.60 -33.67
C ASP A 284 -10.69 -4.69 -34.75
N GLU A 285 -9.74 -4.50 -35.68
CA GLU A 285 -9.32 -5.51 -36.67
C GLU A 285 -8.47 -6.63 -36.05
N ASP A 286 -7.70 -6.35 -35.00
CA ASP A 286 -6.75 -7.30 -34.40
C ASP A 286 -7.50 -8.44 -33.68
N THR A 287 -8.73 -8.19 -33.21
CA THR A 287 -9.65 -9.15 -32.56
C THR A 287 -10.29 -10.19 -33.49
N LEU A 288 -10.07 -10.13 -34.81
CA LEU A 288 -10.68 -11.05 -35.80
C LEU A 288 -9.75 -12.17 -36.28
N GLN A 289 -8.51 -12.24 -35.79
CA GLN A 289 -7.55 -13.27 -36.16
C GLN A 289 -7.54 -14.41 -35.13
N ASN A 290 -7.39 -15.65 -35.60
CA ASN A 290 -7.13 -16.77 -34.70
C ASN A 290 -5.83 -16.49 -33.93
N PRO A 291 -5.84 -16.57 -32.58
CA PRO A 291 -4.66 -16.28 -31.78
C PRO A 291 -3.53 -17.25 -32.11
N ALA A 292 -2.31 -16.71 -32.24
CA ALA A 292 -1.12 -17.53 -32.43
C ALA A 292 -0.87 -18.40 -31.19
N PRO A 293 -0.21 -19.57 -31.33
CA PRO A 293 0.21 -20.39 -30.18
C PRO A 293 1.02 -19.57 -29.18
N LEU A 294 0.62 -19.58 -27.91
CA LEU A 294 1.17 -18.74 -26.84
C LEU A 294 1.86 -19.61 -25.78
N GLU A 295 3.12 -19.31 -25.48
CA GLU A 295 3.88 -19.98 -24.43
C GLU A 295 3.49 -19.39 -23.06
N CYS A 296 2.47 -19.97 -22.45
CA CYS A 296 1.93 -19.52 -21.16
C CYS A 296 2.81 -19.79 -19.93
N GLY A 297 3.95 -20.47 -20.10
CA GLY A 297 4.86 -20.76 -18.99
C GLY A 297 4.34 -21.84 -18.04
N GLN A 298 5.02 -22.00 -16.90
CA GLN A 298 4.71 -23.05 -15.93
C GLN A 298 3.41 -22.75 -15.16
N GLY A 299 2.49 -23.73 -15.10
CA GLY A 299 1.21 -23.63 -14.38
C GLY A 299 0.04 -23.07 -15.20
N PHE A 300 0.26 -22.63 -16.44
CA PHE A 300 -0.76 -21.98 -17.28
C PHE A 300 -0.90 -22.67 -18.64
N SER A 301 -2.10 -22.61 -19.20
CA SER A 301 -2.44 -23.21 -20.49
C SER A 301 -3.22 -22.24 -21.37
N GLN A 302 -2.91 -22.24 -22.67
CA GLN A 302 -3.59 -21.38 -23.63
C GLN A 302 -5.03 -21.85 -23.86
N GLN A 303 -5.97 -20.92 -23.75
CA GLN A 303 -7.38 -21.12 -24.07
C GLN A 303 -7.67 -20.86 -25.56
N GLU A 304 -8.83 -21.30 -26.07
CA GLU A 304 -9.22 -21.12 -27.48
C GLU A 304 -9.27 -19.64 -27.91
N ASN A 305 -9.50 -18.72 -26.97
CA ASN A 305 -9.48 -17.27 -27.18
C ASN A 305 -8.07 -16.65 -27.17
N GLY A 306 -7.03 -17.45 -26.96
CA GLY A 306 -5.64 -17.05 -27.06
C GLY A 306 -4.95 -16.68 -25.74
N HIS A 307 -5.70 -16.59 -24.64
CA HIS A 307 -5.18 -16.13 -23.35
C HIS A 307 -4.64 -17.27 -22.48
N CYS A 308 -3.77 -16.93 -21.52
CA CYS A 308 -3.17 -17.88 -20.59
C CYS A 308 -4.01 -18.02 -19.33
N MET A 309 -4.69 -19.16 -19.19
CA MET A 309 -5.50 -19.47 -18.01
C MET A 309 -4.75 -20.39 -17.05
N ASP A 310 -4.99 -20.18 -15.76
CA ASP A 310 -4.54 -21.04 -14.68
C ASP A 310 -4.95 -22.50 -14.92
N THR A 311 -4.00 -23.42 -14.80
CA THR A 311 -4.21 -24.84 -15.13
C THR A 311 -4.64 -25.58 -13.88
N ASN A 312 -5.86 -26.12 -13.84
CA ASN A 312 -6.34 -26.76 -12.63
C ASN A 312 -5.73 -28.16 -12.42
N GLU A 313 -4.60 -28.27 -11.74
CA GLU A 313 -3.89 -29.56 -11.57
C GLU A 313 -4.69 -30.54 -10.73
N CYS A 314 -5.55 -30.07 -9.82
CA CYS A 314 -6.44 -30.92 -9.04
C CYS A 314 -7.47 -31.66 -9.91
N ILE A 315 -7.84 -31.11 -11.07
CA ILE A 315 -8.72 -31.75 -12.06
C ILE A 315 -7.90 -32.56 -13.07
N GLN A 316 -6.81 -31.99 -13.59
CA GLN A 316 -5.99 -32.61 -14.63
C GLN A 316 -5.21 -33.84 -14.11
N PHE A 317 -4.81 -33.82 -12.83
CA PHE A 317 -4.00 -34.84 -12.19
C PHE A 317 -4.65 -35.30 -10.87
N PRO A 318 -5.65 -36.22 -10.90
CA PRO A 318 -6.44 -36.60 -9.72
C PRO A 318 -5.67 -37.21 -8.53
N PHE A 319 -4.40 -37.55 -8.71
CA PHE A 319 -3.51 -38.11 -7.69
C PHE A 319 -2.24 -37.27 -7.48
N VAL A 320 -2.28 -35.98 -7.84
CA VAL A 320 -1.12 -35.08 -7.70
C VAL A 320 -0.66 -34.90 -6.24
N CYS A 321 -1.59 -35.04 -5.28
CA CYS A 321 -1.29 -34.91 -3.87
C CYS A 321 -0.88 -36.24 -3.20
N PRO A 322 0.09 -36.20 -2.26
CA PRO A 322 0.55 -37.39 -1.55
C PRO A 322 -0.48 -37.86 -0.52
N ARG A 323 -0.38 -39.13 -0.11
CA ARG A 323 -1.40 -39.81 0.72
C ARG A 323 -1.61 -39.21 2.11
N ASP A 324 -0.61 -38.52 2.66
CA ASP A 324 -0.67 -37.82 3.95
C ASP A 324 -1.41 -36.47 3.86
N LYS A 325 -1.42 -35.84 2.67
CA LYS A 325 -2.11 -34.58 2.37
C LYS A 325 -3.06 -34.73 1.16
N PRO A 326 -4.07 -35.62 1.22
CA PRO A 326 -4.82 -36.05 0.04
C PRO A 326 -5.81 -35.00 -0.51
N VAL A 327 -5.94 -33.83 0.11
CA VAL A 327 -6.87 -32.78 -0.34
C VAL A 327 -6.10 -31.78 -1.20
N CYS A 328 -6.30 -31.85 -2.52
CA CYS A 328 -5.79 -30.86 -3.46
C CYS A 328 -6.63 -29.57 -3.41
N VAL A 329 -5.96 -28.43 -3.47
CA VAL A 329 -6.55 -27.09 -3.58
C VAL A 329 -5.82 -26.37 -4.71
N ASN A 330 -6.55 -25.93 -5.72
CA ASN A 330 -5.99 -25.19 -6.84
C ASN A 330 -5.53 -23.79 -6.39
N THR A 331 -4.42 -23.31 -6.93
CA THR A 331 -3.87 -21.96 -6.69
C THR A 331 -3.42 -21.35 -8.01
N TYR A 332 -3.11 -20.06 -8.06
CA TYR A 332 -2.72 -19.42 -9.32
C TYR A 332 -1.32 -19.88 -9.78
N GLY A 333 -1.27 -20.57 -10.91
CA GLY A 333 -0.05 -21.15 -11.50
C GLY A 333 0.49 -22.38 -10.77
N SER A 334 -0.27 -22.99 -9.85
CA SER A 334 0.17 -24.15 -9.05
C SER A 334 -0.97 -24.78 -8.25
N TYR A 335 -0.68 -25.79 -7.43
CA TYR A 335 -1.61 -26.40 -6.48
C TYR A 335 -1.01 -26.53 -5.08
N ARG A 336 -1.88 -26.62 -4.07
CA ARG A 336 -1.51 -26.92 -2.67
C ARG A 336 -2.17 -28.21 -2.22
N CYS A 337 -1.38 -29.08 -1.59
CA CYS A 337 -1.89 -30.29 -0.93
C CYS A 337 -2.03 -30.07 0.58
N ARG A 338 -3.20 -30.38 1.15
CA ARG A 338 -3.47 -30.28 2.60
C ARG A 338 -4.05 -31.55 3.21
N THR A 339 -3.97 -31.65 4.53
CA THR A 339 -4.52 -32.79 5.28
C THR A 339 -6.06 -32.75 5.28
N ASN A 340 -6.70 -33.92 5.38
CA ASN A 340 -8.16 -34.03 5.49
C ASN A 340 -8.65 -33.78 6.93
N LYS A 341 -8.31 -32.62 7.50
CA LYS A 341 -8.71 -32.26 8.86
C LYS A 341 -10.18 -31.84 8.89
N ARG A 342 -11.04 -32.71 9.43
CA ARG A 342 -12.45 -32.36 9.69
C ARG A 342 -12.57 -31.60 11.01
N CYS A 343 -13.12 -30.38 10.93
CA CYS A 343 -13.39 -29.56 12.10
C CYS A 343 -14.79 -29.79 12.66
N SER A 344 -14.99 -29.48 13.93
CA SER A 344 -16.28 -29.56 14.62
C SER A 344 -17.24 -28.46 14.15
N ARG A 345 -18.56 -28.68 14.30
CA ARG A 345 -19.60 -27.74 13.85
C ARG A 345 -19.37 -26.33 14.45
N GLY A 346 -19.23 -25.32 13.59
CA GLY A 346 -18.87 -23.94 13.96
C GLY A 346 -17.40 -23.58 13.78
N TYR A 347 -16.56 -24.54 13.36
CA TYR A 347 -15.16 -24.35 13.04
C TYR A 347 -14.86 -24.88 11.64
N GLU A 348 -14.01 -24.18 10.90
CA GLU A 348 -13.50 -24.58 9.60
C GLU A 348 -11.99 -24.78 9.68
N PRO A 349 -11.38 -25.59 8.80
CA PRO A 349 -9.92 -25.68 8.74
C PRO A 349 -9.34 -24.31 8.38
N ASN A 350 -8.21 -23.93 8.98
CA ASN A 350 -7.42 -22.81 8.47
C ASN A 350 -6.93 -23.12 7.04
N GLU A 351 -6.36 -22.12 6.36
CA GLU A 351 -5.92 -22.23 4.95
C GLU A 351 -5.02 -23.45 4.73
N ASP A 352 -4.09 -23.73 5.66
CA ASP A 352 -3.16 -24.87 5.63
C ASP A 352 -3.77 -26.23 6.04
N GLY A 353 -5.00 -26.25 6.57
CA GLY A 353 -5.64 -27.43 7.14
C GLY A 353 -5.02 -27.94 8.45
N THR A 354 -4.07 -27.20 9.03
CA THR A 354 -3.33 -27.58 10.25
C THR A 354 -4.12 -27.34 11.54
N ALA A 355 -5.01 -26.34 11.57
CA ALA A 355 -5.82 -25.92 12.71
C ALA A 355 -7.31 -25.81 12.34
N CYS A 356 -8.18 -25.72 13.36
CA CYS A 356 -9.60 -25.42 13.18
C CYS A 356 -9.87 -24.03 13.73
N VAL A 357 -10.26 -23.09 12.88
CA VAL A 357 -10.58 -21.70 13.23
C VAL A 357 -12.08 -21.51 13.32
N GLY A 358 -12.53 -20.76 14.33
CA GLY A 358 -13.95 -20.44 14.49
C GLY A 358 -14.36 -19.32 13.56
N THR A 359 -15.55 -19.39 12.97
CA THR A 359 -16.10 -18.26 12.19
C THR A 359 -16.38 -17.10 13.14
N LEU A 360 -15.74 -15.95 12.91
CA LEU A 360 -16.00 -14.70 13.63
C LEU A 360 -17.47 -14.28 13.39
N GLY A 361 -18.33 -14.51 14.38
CA GLY A 361 -19.75 -14.20 14.27
C GLY A 361 -20.68 -14.90 15.28
N GLN A 362 -20.24 -15.98 15.95
CA GLN A 362 -21.06 -16.63 16.99
C GLN A 362 -20.25 -16.94 18.26
N SER A 363 -20.30 -16.03 19.24
CA SER A 363 -19.99 -16.39 20.62
C SER A 363 -21.05 -17.37 21.14
N PRO A 364 -20.69 -18.58 21.60
CA PRO A 364 -21.61 -19.38 22.38
C PRO A 364 -21.77 -18.71 23.75
N GLY A 365 -22.97 -18.19 24.02
CA GLY A 365 -23.31 -17.66 25.35
C GLY A 365 -23.06 -18.72 26.45
N PRO A 366 -22.71 -18.31 27.68
CA PRO A 366 -22.33 -19.24 28.73
C PRO A 366 -23.46 -20.22 29.03
N ARG A 367 -23.19 -21.52 28.88
CA ARG A 367 -24.15 -22.57 29.24
C ARG A 367 -24.34 -22.60 30.76
N PRO A 368 -25.57 -22.85 31.25
CA PRO A 368 -25.86 -22.85 32.68
C PRO A 368 -25.10 -23.97 33.40
N THR A 369 -24.50 -23.63 34.55
CA THR A 369 -23.79 -24.57 35.41
C THR A 369 -24.75 -25.57 36.07
N ALA A 370 -24.24 -26.76 36.36
CA ALA A 370 -25.04 -27.90 36.82
C ALA A 370 -25.68 -27.65 38.20
N ARG A 371 -26.89 -28.21 38.38
CA ARG A 371 -27.58 -28.26 39.68
C ARG A 371 -26.78 -29.12 40.68
N PHE A 372 -26.48 -28.57 41.85
CA PHE A 372 -26.22 -29.34 43.07
C PHE A 372 -27.42 -29.20 44.05
N PRO A 373 -27.67 -30.19 44.93
CA PRO A 373 -28.92 -30.29 45.69
C PRO A 373 -28.98 -29.34 46.89
N ARG A 374 -30.21 -28.99 47.27
CA ARG A 374 -30.54 -28.14 48.43
C ARG A 374 -30.24 -28.82 49.77
N PRO A 375 -29.75 -28.08 50.77
CA PRO A 375 -30.10 -28.25 52.17
C PRO A 375 -31.35 -27.43 52.55
N GLN A 376 -31.93 -27.73 53.71
CA GLN A 376 -33.23 -27.22 54.16
C GLN A 376 -33.15 -25.83 54.84
N ALA A 377 -34.32 -25.20 55.00
CA ALA A 377 -34.44 -23.85 55.57
C ALA A 377 -34.39 -23.82 57.11
N ALA A 378 -33.87 -22.73 57.67
CA ALA A 378 -34.08 -22.29 59.04
C ALA A 378 -34.28 -20.76 59.09
N GLY A 379 -35.08 -20.29 60.03
CA GLY A 379 -35.68 -18.94 60.03
C GLY A 379 -34.79 -17.77 60.51
N PRO A 380 -35.37 -16.55 60.59
CA PRO A 380 -34.61 -15.30 60.68
C PRO A 380 -34.24 -14.90 62.11
N ARG A 381 -33.12 -14.19 62.27
CA ARG A 381 -32.83 -13.33 63.43
C ARG A 381 -32.18 -12.02 62.98
N ALA A 382 -32.36 -11.00 63.83
CA ALA A 382 -32.18 -9.59 63.49
C ALA A 382 -30.87 -8.98 64.01
N GLY A 383 -30.58 -7.75 63.56
CA GLY A 383 -29.71 -6.80 64.25
C GLY A 383 -28.47 -6.37 63.48
N GLY A 384 -28.22 -5.06 63.41
CA GLY A 384 -26.98 -4.49 62.86
C GLY A 384 -27.21 -3.17 62.12
N TRP A 385 -27.10 -2.05 62.83
CA TRP A 385 -27.15 -0.70 62.24
C TRP A 385 -25.78 -0.29 61.71
N LEU A 386 -25.72 0.47 60.61
CA LEU A 386 -25.09 1.81 60.58
C LEU A 386 -25.30 2.56 59.26
N ARG A 387 -25.53 3.88 59.37
CA ARG A 387 -25.60 4.87 58.27
C ARG A 387 -24.18 5.11 57.72
N ALA A 388 -23.94 5.14 56.42
CA ALA A 388 -24.25 6.22 55.46
C ALA A 388 -23.62 7.58 55.82
N LEU A 389 -22.79 8.13 54.90
CA LEU A 389 -22.66 9.57 54.61
C LEU A 389 -21.85 9.79 53.32
N THR A 390 -22.51 10.27 52.27
CA THR A 390 -21.91 11.08 51.21
C THR A 390 -21.68 12.51 51.71
N PRO A 391 -20.90 13.32 50.99
CA PRO A 391 -21.50 14.56 50.50
C PRO A 391 -21.18 14.85 49.02
N ALA A 392 -21.97 15.75 48.43
CA ALA A 392 -21.82 16.28 47.08
C ALA A 392 -21.73 17.82 47.13
N CYS A 393 -21.66 18.44 45.94
CA CYS A 393 -21.81 19.88 45.63
C CYS A 393 -20.51 20.74 45.71
N PRO A 394 -20.46 21.93 45.08
CA PRO A 394 -20.61 22.09 43.61
C PRO A 394 -19.68 23.16 42.98
N GLY A 395 -19.50 23.08 41.64
CA GLY A 395 -19.41 24.24 40.74
C GLY A 395 -18.16 25.14 40.75
N CYS A 396 -17.39 25.11 39.65
CA CYS A 396 -16.82 26.33 39.02
C CYS A 396 -16.35 26.05 37.59
N SER A 397 -16.60 27.00 36.69
CA SER A 397 -16.14 26.99 35.30
C SER A 397 -14.85 27.79 35.18
N CYS A 398 -13.82 27.26 34.51
CA CYS A 398 -12.82 28.07 33.80
C CYS A 398 -11.96 27.21 32.89
N CYS A 399 -11.77 27.66 31.65
CA CYS A 399 -10.71 27.17 30.79
C CYS A 399 -9.35 27.68 31.30
N CYS A 400 -8.31 26.85 31.27
CA CYS A 400 -7.02 27.26 30.69
C CYS A 400 -6.07 26.07 30.49
N SER A 401 -5.33 26.15 29.39
CA SER A 401 -4.18 25.32 29.04
C SER A 401 -3.08 25.32 30.11
N GLY A 402 -2.39 24.20 30.30
CA GLY A 402 -1.16 24.15 31.10
C GLY A 402 -0.54 22.75 31.20
N PHE A 403 0.47 22.48 30.38
CA PHE A 403 1.42 21.39 30.62
C PHE A 403 2.14 21.60 31.95
N CYS A 404 2.36 20.54 32.73
CA CYS A 404 3.47 20.53 33.68
C CYS A 404 3.98 19.10 33.93
N LEU A 405 5.25 18.85 33.59
CA LEU A 405 5.94 17.62 34.01
C LEU A 405 6.15 17.63 35.53
N SER A 406 6.20 16.44 36.12
CA SER A 406 6.56 16.21 37.52
C SER A 406 7.94 15.59 37.62
N LEU A 407 8.93 16.34 38.12
CA LEU A 407 10.18 15.81 38.67
C LEU A 407 10.50 16.53 39.99
N ARG A 408 10.83 15.76 41.04
CA ARG A 408 11.32 16.27 42.34
C ARG A 408 12.85 16.25 42.35
N GLY A 409 13.47 17.24 43.00
CA GLY A 409 14.94 17.29 43.26
C GLY A 409 15.37 16.40 44.44
N PRO A 410 16.39 16.77 45.26
CA PRO A 410 17.14 18.04 45.30
C PRO A 410 18.68 17.95 45.53
N SER A 411 19.39 19.10 45.51
CA SER A 411 20.44 19.56 46.48
C SER A 411 21.55 20.43 45.81
N GLY A 412 22.07 21.45 46.52
CA GLY A 412 23.33 22.16 46.12
C GLY A 412 23.43 23.70 46.20
N LEU A 413 23.38 24.28 47.41
CA LEU A 413 24.10 25.51 47.89
C LEU A 413 24.44 26.72 46.95
N ASN A 414 23.71 27.84 47.13
CA ASN A 414 24.13 29.25 47.46
C ASN A 414 25.52 29.86 47.07
N PRO A 415 25.69 31.22 47.00
CA PRO A 415 24.69 32.33 47.03
C PRO A 415 24.96 33.58 46.11
N CYS A 416 24.01 34.54 46.15
CA CYS A 416 24.15 36.01 45.95
C CYS A 416 24.61 36.61 44.59
N SER A 417 23.68 37.30 43.90
CA SER A 417 23.56 38.78 43.98
C SER A 417 22.38 39.30 43.13
N LEU A 418 21.71 40.37 43.60
CA LEU A 418 20.75 41.14 42.79
C LEU A 418 21.48 42.25 42.03
N GLN A 419 21.14 42.45 40.74
CA GLN A 419 20.83 43.78 40.20
C GLN A 419 20.13 43.69 38.83
N SER A 420 19.07 44.46 38.69
CA SER A 420 18.38 44.81 37.43
C SER A 420 18.53 46.35 37.25
N PRO A 421 18.11 46.99 36.15
CA PRO A 421 17.36 46.47 34.99
C PRO A 421 17.85 46.95 33.59
N THR A 422 17.16 46.47 32.55
CA THR A 422 16.93 47.11 31.23
C THR A 422 18.11 47.69 30.42
N GLN A 423 18.36 47.10 29.25
CA GLN A 423 18.56 47.89 28.02
C GLN A 423 18.09 47.12 26.77
N PHE A 424 17.31 47.80 25.93
CA PHE A 424 16.98 47.36 24.57
C PHE A 424 18.22 47.55 23.66
N CYS A 425 18.44 46.63 22.72
CA CYS A 425 19.19 46.92 21.50
C CYS A 425 18.55 46.20 20.29
N PRO A 426 18.70 46.72 19.06
CA PRO A 426 17.68 46.56 18.02
C PRO A 426 18.05 45.56 16.91
N LEU A 427 17.04 45.17 16.13
CA LEU A 427 17.21 44.53 14.82
C LEU A 427 17.90 45.50 13.83
N THR A 428 19.11 45.15 13.39
CA THR A 428 19.76 45.77 12.25
C THR A 428 19.36 45.07 10.95
N MET A 429 18.57 45.75 10.11
CA MET A 429 18.43 45.39 8.70
C MET A 429 19.61 45.96 7.91
N THR A 430 20.39 45.09 7.26
CA THR A 430 21.46 45.50 6.35
C THR A 430 20.89 45.75 4.95
N VAL A 431 21.02 46.99 4.46
CA VAL A 431 20.64 47.37 3.08
C VAL A 431 21.85 47.20 2.17
N ILE A 432 21.67 46.49 1.04
CA ILE A 432 22.66 46.38 -0.04
C ILE A 432 22.15 47.22 -1.23
N PRO A 433 22.98 48.12 -1.82
CA PRO A 433 22.55 48.97 -2.93
C PRO A 433 22.61 48.25 -4.29
N PRO A 434 21.73 48.59 -5.25
CA PRO A 434 21.76 48.03 -6.60
C PRO A 434 22.56 48.89 -7.59
N SER A 435 23.30 48.25 -8.50
CA SER A 435 23.84 48.90 -9.70
C SER A 435 23.79 47.93 -10.89
N SER A 436 23.06 48.33 -11.96
CA SER A 436 23.24 47.99 -13.40
C SER A 436 23.68 46.54 -13.77
N THR A 437 23.02 45.74 -14.63
CA THR A 437 21.94 45.90 -15.65
C THR A 437 21.61 44.45 -16.14
N MET A 438 20.52 44.08 -16.85
CA MET A 438 19.44 44.76 -17.60
C MET A 438 18.21 43.80 -17.66
N VAL A 439 16.94 44.26 -17.67
CA VAL A 439 15.99 44.27 -18.84
C VAL A 439 15.67 42.87 -19.43
N TRP A 440 14.43 42.35 -19.53
CA TRP A 440 13.08 42.95 -19.71
C TRP A 440 11.93 42.18 -18.97
N GLN A 441 10.81 42.90 -18.71
CA GLN A 441 9.39 42.44 -18.60
C GLN A 441 8.97 41.28 -17.66
N LEU A 442 8.36 41.65 -16.52
CA LEU A 442 6.89 41.54 -16.36
C LEU A 442 6.39 42.58 -15.33
N LEU A 443 5.45 43.43 -15.71
CA LEU A 443 4.86 44.47 -14.85
C LEU A 443 3.36 44.19 -14.68
N MET A 444 2.93 44.10 -13.41
CA MET A 444 1.60 44.51 -12.90
C MET A 444 0.36 43.74 -13.41
N TRP A 445 -0.68 43.49 -12.59
CA TRP A 445 -1.00 44.05 -11.27
C TRP A 445 -1.71 43.02 -10.38
N THR A 446 -1.32 42.96 -9.11
CA THR A 446 -2.16 42.49 -8.00
C THR A 446 -2.46 43.68 -7.10
N MET A 447 -3.60 43.64 -6.41
CA MET A 447 -4.15 44.67 -5.50
C MET A 447 -4.87 45.87 -6.13
N MET A 448 -6.17 45.70 -6.36
CA MET A 448 -7.14 46.60 -5.73
C MET A 448 -8.12 45.77 -4.89
N GLY A 449 -8.30 46.17 -3.63
CA GLY A 449 -9.14 45.45 -2.68
C GLY A 449 -10.60 45.93 -2.67
N THR A 450 -11.48 45.04 -2.19
CA THR A 450 -12.71 45.36 -1.45
C THR A 450 -13.59 46.50 -1.97
N LEU A 451 -14.67 46.17 -2.70
CA LEU A 451 -16.00 46.72 -2.41
C LEU A 451 -17.13 45.96 -3.14
N ARG A 452 -18.24 45.80 -2.39
CA ARG A 452 -19.62 45.47 -2.77
C ARG A 452 -20.01 44.03 -3.10
N SER A 453 -20.90 43.56 -2.22
CA SER A 453 -21.85 42.48 -2.36
C SER A 453 -22.97 42.79 -3.35
N SER A 454 -23.77 41.75 -3.64
CA SER A 454 -24.93 41.71 -4.54
C SER A 454 -24.60 41.84 -6.03
N TRP A 455 -24.91 40.79 -6.79
CA TRP A 455 -25.99 40.79 -7.78
C TRP A 455 -26.34 39.32 -8.10
N ARG A 456 -27.64 38.98 -8.17
CA ARG A 456 -28.09 37.68 -8.68
C ARG A 456 -28.16 37.77 -10.20
N GLY A 457 -27.64 36.77 -10.90
CA GLY A 457 -27.70 36.71 -12.36
C GLY A 457 -27.46 35.29 -12.88
N THR A 458 -28.53 34.56 -13.13
CA THR A 458 -28.51 33.29 -13.86
C THR A 458 -28.04 33.50 -15.30
N MET A 459 -27.01 32.78 -15.72
CA MET A 459 -26.82 32.32 -17.11
C MET A 459 -25.73 31.24 -17.20
N ALA A 460 -26.16 30.01 -17.46
CA ALA A 460 -25.47 29.09 -18.37
C ALA A 460 -26.04 29.37 -19.78
N PRO A 461 -25.40 29.00 -20.92
CA PRO A 461 -24.57 27.79 -21.04
C PRO A 461 -23.35 27.79 -22.01
N THR A 462 -22.56 26.71 -21.88
CA THR A 462 -21.89 25.91 -22.95
C THR A 462 -20.61 26.36 -23.72
N TRP A 463 -19.75 25.35 -23.93
CA TRP A 463 -18.63 25.16 -24.87
C TRP A 463 -17.39 26.07 -24.78
N PHE A 464 -16.25 25.50 -24.36
CA PHE A 464 -15.37 24.71 -25.25
C PHE A 464 -14.64 23.61 -24.46
#